data_AF-A0A4U8YZV1-F1
#
_entry.id   AF-A0A4U8YZV1-F1
#
_cell.length_a   1.000
_cell.length_b   1.000
_cell.length_c   1.000
_cell.angle_alpha   90.00
_cell.angle_beta   90.00
_cell.angle_gamma   90.00
#
_symmetry.space_group_name_H-M   'P 1'
#
loop_
_entity.id
_entity.type
_entity.pdbx_description
1 polymer ?
#
loop_
_entity_poly.entity_id
_entity_poly.type
_entity_poly.pdbx_seq_one_letter_code
_entity_poly.pdbx_strand_id
1 'polypeptide(L)'
;MDSFKVALFLILLMMVTVEKVSSEIVCQDILEEQLCASQVKMDKSQCHEEPWNSKCRKTCGRCDECYDAESMMTCDSQKANCDDINVAHECSRTCGVLGCEKVMSKRKC
;
A
#
# COMPACT_ATOMS: atom_id res chain seq x y z
N MET A 1 -24.17 22.01 -36.76
CA MET A 1 -23.46 21.87 -35.47
C MET A 1 -21.98 21.90 -35.81
N ASP A 2 -21.34 23.04 -35.54
CA ASP A 2 -20.05 23.40 -36.12
C ASP A 2 -18.94 22.41 -35.69
N SER A 3 -18.18 21.86 -36.64
CA SER A 3 -17.07 20.92 -36.37
C SER A 3 -16.07 21.47 -35.34
N PHE A 4 -15.95 22.80 -35.25
CA PHE A 4 -15.14 23.49 -34.25
C PHE A 4 -15.64 23.28 -32.80
N LYS A 5 -16.97 23.27 -32.59
CA LYS A 5 -17.57 23.01 -31.27
C LYS A 5 -17.36 21.57 -30.83
N VAL A 6 -17.43 20.62 -31.78
CA VAL A 6 -17.18 19.19 -31.52
C VAL A 6 -15.72 18.96 -31.11
N ALA A 7 -14.78 19.58 -31.83
CA ALA A 7 -13.35 19.49 -31.49
C ALA A 7 -13.04 20.10 -30.12
N LEU A 8 -13.63 21.27 -29.79
CA LEU A 8 -13.44 21.91 -28.48
C LEU A 8 -14.01 21.04 -27.34
N PHE A 9 -15.16 20.39 -27.55
CA PHE A 9 -15.77 19.49 -26.59
C PHE A 9 -14.92 18.24 -26.33
N LEU A 10 -14.30 17.68 -27.38
CA LEU A 10 -13.40 16.53 -27.26
C LEU A 10 -12.10 16.88 -26.51
N ILE A 11 -11.55 18.08 -26.73
CA ILE A 11 -10.37 18.57 -26.00
C ILE A 11 -10.69 18.80 -24.52
N LEU A 12 -11.86 19.36 -24.21
CA LEU A 12 -12.35 19.52 -22.84
C LEU A 12 -12.54 18.17 -22.13
N LEU A 13 -13.05 17.14 -22.82
CA LEU A 13 -13.19 15.80 -22.25
C LEU A 13 -11.84 15.13 -21.93
N MET A 14 -10.79 15.37 -22.71
CA MET A 14 -9.45 14.84 -22.43
C MET A 14 -8.80 15.50 -21.20
N MET A 15 -9.11 16.77 -20.90
CA MET A 15 -8.58 17.47 -19.72
C MET A 15 -9.22 17.03 -18.39
N VAL A 16 -10.37 16.36 -18.42
CA VAL A 16 -11.15 16.01 -17.21
C VAL A 16 -10.70 14.71 -16.54
N THR A 17 -9.82 13.92 -17.17
CA THR A 17 -9.44 12.57 -16.65
C THR A 17 -8.03 12.47 -16.07
N VAL A 18 -7.37 13.58 -15.76
CA VAL A 18 -6.27 13.54 -14.76
C VAL A 18 -6.90 13.45 -13.37
N GLU A 19 -7.64 12.37 -13.14
CA GLU A 19 -7.99 11.94 -11.80
C GLU A 19 -6.65 11.62 -11.14
N LYS A 20 -6.28 12.42 -10.13
CA LYS A 20 -5.36 11.96 -9.10
C LYS A 20 -6.00 10.68 -8.55
N VAL A 21 -5.59 9.53 -9.06
CA VAL A 21 -5.84 8.24 -8.43
C VAL A 21 -5.11 8.32 -7.10
N SER A 22 -5.81 8.79 -6.08
CA SER A 22 -5.49 8.52 -4.70
C SER A 22 -5.61 7.01 -4.57
N SER A 23 -4.53 6.29 -4.92
CA SER A 23 -4.45 4.86 -4.71
C SER A 23 -4.62 4.61 -3.22
N GLU A 24 -5.80 4.16 -2.82
CA GLU A 24 -6.03 3.70 -1.47
C GLU A 24 -5.01 2.58 -1.18
N ILE A 25 -4.26 2.70 -0.08
CA ILE A 25 -3.30 1.68 0.32
C ILE A 25 -4.08 0.45 0.78
N VAL A 26 -4.22 -0.53 -0.11
CA VAL A 26 -4.90 -1.80 0.15
C VAL A 26 -3.88 -2.86 0.56
N CYS A 27 -4.22 -3.67 1.57
CA CYS A 27 -3.39 -4.81 1.93
C CYS A 27 -3.38 -5.85 0.80
N GLN A 28 -2.18 -6.21 0.35
CA GLN A 28 -1.95 -7.20 -0.69
C GLN A 28 -0.55 -7.79 -0.57
N ASP A 29 -0.29 -8.87 -1.30
CA ASP A 29 1.08 -9.31 -1.54
C ASP A 29 1.71 -8.41 -2.60
N ILE A 30 2.89 -7.87 -2.31
CA ILE A 30 3.71 -7.11 -3.26
C ILE A 30 4.50 -8.05 -4.16
N LEU A 31 4.98 -9.17 -3.62
CA LEU A 31 5.56 -10.24 -4.41
C LEU A 31 4.48 -11.06 -5.10
N GLU A 32 4.88 -11.78 -6.15
CA GLU A 32 3.97 -12.70 -6.84
C GLU A 32 3.38 -13.73 -5.87
N GLU A 33 2.07 -13.95 -5.99
CA GLU A 33 1.30 -14.85 -5.12
C GLU A 33 1.94 -16.23 -5.02
N GLN A 34 2.50 -16.75 -6.12
CA GLN A 34 3.16 -18.06 -6.13
C GLN A 34 4.43 -18.10 -5.26
N LEU A 35 5.19 -17.01 -5.19
CA LEU A 35 6.38 -16.92 -4.34
C LEU A 35 5.98 -16.93 -2.87
N CYS A 36 5.03 -16.07 -2.50
CA CYS A 36 4.48 -16.02 -1.13
C CYS A 36 3.88 -17.38 -0.72
N ALA A 37 3.07 -17.98 -1.59
CA ALA A 37 2.40 -19.25 -1.30
C ALA A 37 3.39 -20.42 -1.16
N SER A 38 4.43 -20.44 -1.99
CA SER A 38 5.48 -21.48 -1.92
C SER A 38 6.27 -21.34 -0.63
N GLN A 39 6.63 -20.11 -0.25
CA GLN A 39 7.37 -19.86 0.98
C GLN A 39 6.59 -20.27 2.23
N VAL A 40 5.32 -19.86 2.35
CA VAL A 40 4.50 -20.19 3.52
C VAL A 40 4.23 -21.70 3.64
N LYS A 41 4.22 -22.43 2.52
CA LYS A 41 4.13 -23.90 2.54
C LYS A 41 5.40 -24.57 3.06
N MET A 42 6.57 -23.99 2.79
CA MET A 42 7.86 -24.49 3.27
C MET A 42 8.05 -24.19 4.76
N ASP A 43 7.87 -22.93 5.13
CA ASP A 43 8.08 -22.46 6.50
C ASP A 43 7.26 -21.18 6.75
N LYS A 44 6.23 -21.32 7.59
CA LYS A 44 5.35 -20.22 7.97
C LYS A 44 6.05 -19.21 8.89
N SER A 45 7.12 -19.59 9.60
CA SER A 45 7.83 -18.67 10.49
C SER A 45 8.50 -17.53 9.72
N GLN A 46 8.86 -17.75 8.46
CA GLN A 46 9.44 -16.73 7.59
C GLN A 46 8.49 -15.55 7.30
N CYS A 47 7.20 -15.66 7.59
CA CYS A 47 6.27 -14.53 7.52
C CYS A 47 6.64 -13.35 8.44
N HIS A 48 7.58 -13.55 9.38
CA HIS A 48 8.10 -12.50 10.26
C HIS A 48 9.49 -12.00 9.86
N GLU A 49 10.11 -12.60 8.84
CA GLU A 49 11.44 -12.28 8.33
C GLU A 49 11.37 -11.47 7.03
N GLU A 50 12.40 -10.67 6.77
CA GLU A 50 12.54 -10.00 5.47
C GLU A 50 12.81 -11.01 4.34
N PRO A 51 12.30 -10.77 3.12
CA PRO A 51 11.41 -9.67 2.72
C PRO A 51 9.91 -9.98 2.94
N TRP A 52 9.58 -11.19 3.39
CA TRP A 52 8.21 -11.72 3.42
C TRP A 52 7.30 -10.98 4.40
N ASN A 53 7.88 -10.49 5.49
CA ASN A 53 7.19 -9.75 6.53
C ASN A 53 6.49 -8.48 6.04
N SER A 54 6.93 -7.84 4.95
CA SER A 54 6.25 -6.71 4.31
C SER A 54 5.66 -7.07 2.96
N LYS A 55 6.30 -7.97 2.20
CA LYS A 55 5.92 -8.23 0.81
C LYS A 55 4.86 -9.30 0.63
N CYS A 56 4.56 -10.12 1.64
CA CYS A 56 3.58 -11.20 1.55
C CYS A 56 2.48 -11.12 2.61
N ARG A 57 2.06 -9.91 2.99
CA ARG A 57 1.13 -9.69 4.11
C ARG A 57 -0.20 -10.42 3.95
N LYS A 58 -0.74 -10.52 2.73
CA LYS A 58 -2.02 -11.18 2.48
C LYS A 58 -1.87 -12.68 2.63
N THR A 59 -0.89 -13.28 1.97
CA THR A 59 -0.62 -14.73 2.09
C THR A 59 -0.21 -15.13 3.52
N CYS A 60 0.53 -14.28 4.22
CA CYS A 60 0.89 -14.50 5.62
C CYS A 60 -0.27 -14.24 6.61
N GLY A 61 -1.40 -13.68 6.16
CA GLY A 61 -2.55 -13.39 7.01
C GLY A 61 -2.32 -12.22 7.98
N ARG A 62 -1.45 -11.27 7.64
CA ARG A 62 -0.97 -10.18 8.52
C ARG A 62 -1.55 -8.81 8.14
N CYS A 63 -2.64 -8.77 7.37
CA CYS A 63 -3.24 -7.51 6.91
C CYS A 63 -3.83 -6.64 8.03
N ASP A 64 -4.26 -7.24 9.14
CA ASP A 64 -4.81 -6.50 10.29
C ASP A 64 -3.75 -6.13 11.33
N GLU A 65 -2.49 -6.52 11.15
CA GLU A 65 -1.41 -6.23 12.10
C GLU A 65 -0.81 -4.84 11.86
N CYS A 66 -0.58 -4.08 12.93
CA CYS A 66 0.04 -2.75 12.84
C CYS A 66 1.52 -2.80 13.25
N TYR A 67 2.43 -2.80 12.28
CA TYR A 67 3.88 -2.88 12.51
C TYR A 67 4.69 -2.20 11.41
N ASP A 68 5.93 -1.85 11.73
CA ASP A 68 6.95 -1.57 10.72
C ASP A 68 7.77 -2.85 10.54
N ALA A 69 7.94 -3.29 9.29
CA ALA A 69 8.82 -4.40 8.92
C ALA A 69 10.29 -3.98 8.89
N GLU A 70 10.53 -2.68 8.70
CA GLU A 70 11.84 -2.03 8.67
C GLU A 70 12.16 -1.34 9.99
N SER A 71 13.41 -0.89 10.13
CA SER A 71 13.83 -0.13 11.31
C SER A 71 13.07 1.20 11.46
N MET A 72 12.87 1.65 12.70
CA MET A 72 12.23 2.95 12.98
C MET A 72 12.92 4.11 12.25
N MET A 73 14.26 4.09 12.18
CA MET A 73 15.02 5.13 11.48
C MET A 73 14.77 5.11 9.97
N THR A 74 14.71 3.92 9.37
CA THR A 74 14.36 3.74 7.95
C THR A 74 12.96 4.30 7.68
N CYS A 75 11.98 3.88 8.47
CA CYS A 75 10.59 4.29 8.27
C CYS A 75 10.35 5.77 8.53
N ASP A 76 10.96 6.36 9.56
CA ASP A 76 10.87 7.80 9.83
C ASP A 76 11.42 8.62 8.65
N SER A 77 12.50 8.16 8.01
CA SER A 77 13.08 8.82 6.83
C SER A 77 12.18 8.76 5.59
N GLN A 78 11.28 7.78 5.52
CA GLN A 78 10.36 7.54 4.40
C GLN A 78 8.94 8.06 4.64
N LYS A 79 8.68 8.73 5.77
CA LYS A 79 7.34 9.19 6.16
C LYS A 79 6.65 10.09 5.12
N ALA A 80 7.43 10.82 4.32
CA ALA A 80 6.91 11.66 3.24
C ALA A 80 6.39 10.86 2.03
N ASN A 81 6.73 9.57 1.94
CA ASN A 81 6.44 8.67 0.82
C ASN A 81 5.42 7.58 1.20
N CYS A 82 4.56 7.83 2.21
CA CYS A 82 3.57 6.86 2.67
C CYS A 82 2.42 6.59 1.69
N ASP A 83 2.37 7.32 0.58
CA ASP A 83 1.53 7.05 -0.58
C ASP A 83 2.13 6.01 -1.54
N ASP A 84 3.43 5.69 -1.39
CA ASP A 84 4.04 4.56 -2.09
C ASP A 84 3.65 3.24 -1.42
N ILE A 85 3.16 2.30 -2.21
CA ILE A 85 2.67 1.01 -1.71
C ILE A 85 3.75 0.16 -1.03
N ASN A 86 5.01 0.23 -1.48
CA ASN A 86 6.10 -0.50 -0.85
C ASN A 86 6.41 0.09 0.52
N VAL A 87 6.56 1.41 0.59
CA VAL A 87 6.80 2.13 1.84
C VAL A 87 5.65 1.90 2.80
N ALA A 88 4.41 1.96 2.32
CA ALA A 88 3.23 1.77 3.15
C ALA A 88 3.15 0.36 3.75
N HIS A 89 3.59 -0.68 3.03
CA HIS A 89 3.65 -2.05 3.55
C HIS A 89 4.85 -2.29 4.47
N GLU A 90 6.01 -1.71 4.16
CA GLU A 90 7.23 -1.80 4.96
C GLU A 90 7.13 -1.02 6.26
N CYS A 91 6.44 0.12 6.24
CA CYS A 91 6.38 1.10 7.33
C CYS A 91 4.95 1.39 7.75
N SER A 92 4.10 0.36 7.81
CA SER A 92 2.66 0.54 7.98
C SER A 92 2.27 1.22 9.29
N ARG A 93 3.05 1.05 10.35
CA ARG A 93 2.85 1.75 11.63
C ARG A 93 3.23 3.20 11.54
N THR A 94 4.37 3.52 10.93
CA THR A 94 4.80 4.90 10.70
C THR A 94 3.82 5.65 9.78
N CYS A 95 3.33 4.98 8.74
CA CYS A 95 2.36 5.53 7.80
C CYS A 95 0.91 5.53 8.33
N GLY A 96 0.62 4.78 9.39
CA GLY A 96 -0.71 4.75 10.01
C GLY A 96 -1.76 4.00 9.19
N VAL A 97 -1.34 3.05 8.35
CA VAL A 97 -2.19 2.29 7.40
C VAL A 97 -2.22 0.79 7.73
N LEU A 98 -2.95 -0.02 6.96
CA LEU A 98 -2.88 -1.48 6.96
C LEU A 98 -2.97 -2.12 8.36
N GLY A 99 -4.12 -1.95 9.01
CA GLY A 99 -4.39 -2.42 10.37
C GLY A 99 -4.11 -1.36 11.46
N CYS A 100 -3.30 -0.34 11.16
CA CYS A 100 -2.99 0.73 12.11
C CYS A 100 -4.11 1.76 12.32
N GLU A 101 -5.04 1.91 11.37
CA GLU A 101 -6.16 2.85 11.46
C GLU A 101 -7.03 2.59 12.70
N LYS A 102 -7.27 1.31 13.00
CA LYS A 102 -8.02 0.84 14.18
C LYS A 102 -7.27 1.12 15.49
N VAL A 103 -5.94 1.13 15.47
CA VAL A 103 -5.07 1.33 16.64
C VAL A 103 -4.91 2.82 16.95
N MET A 104 -4.77 3.66 15.93
CA MET A 104 -4.61 5.11 16.09
C MET A 104 -5.90 5.80 16.52
N SER A 105 -7.06 5.24 16.15
CA SER A 105 -8.37 5.69 16.65
C SER A 105 -8.51 5.50 18.18
N LYS A 106 -7.89 4.46 18.76
CA LYS A 106 -7.94 4.16 20.20
C LYS A 106 -6.95 4.96 21.06
N ARG A 107 -5.98 5.67 20.48
CA ARG A 107 -5.01 6.50 21.21
C ARG A 107 -5.40 7.98 21.33
N LYS A 108 -6.62 8.35 20.89
CA LYS A 108 -7.18 9.70 21.00
C LYS A 108 -7.97 9.94 22.31
N CYS A 109 -7.80 9.12 23.35
CA CYS A 109 -8.37 9.35 24.68
C CYS A 109 -7.30 9.92 25.61
#